data_AF-A0A950X2D6-F1
#
_entry.id   AF-A0A950X2D6-F1
#
_cell.length_a   1.000
_cell.length_b   1.000
_cell.length_c   1.000
_cell.angle_alpha   90.00
_cell.angle_beta   90.00
_cell.angle_gamma   90.00
#
_symmetry.space_group_name_H-M   'P 1'
#
loop_
_entity.id
_entity.type
_entity.pdbx_description
1 polymer ?
#
loop_
_entity_poly.entity_id
_entity_poly.type
_entity_poly.pdbx_seq_one_letter_code
_entity_poly.pdbx_strand_id
1 'polypeptide(L)'
;MALLNLASAIVLILLGMRQLRKGLDRLFGSRLVEWLQETAQQPLKAFFAGIVAGLISPSSSAIAMLSVQMLTQSALTASRMLAVLLGANIGLTVTVQLLTFDLQDFAGVFIVIGGIGFLFSQRALFKGAGQVLLGLGFIFLAMSIIAQTGKLAVANADMRVLFSVIDHYPWLVFASTALLALALQSSTATIGLGLGLAKGGLVSGITLVPWVLGANLGIGLTMLIAGWASLEGRRLGLASILLKTLAALLILAGGTGLAHYLMNLVPGAIDRNAANLNTFFNVAIGLCALPLLSVISRALAYLIPDQTLEDQDEGSVFLDPLLLQTPSLALSQAAREELRILDHLKLMLKTVWGARANQGRELTAKIENLYERIVSIQEELKEYLGQIGDENLSQEDIDWRFSLLDYAQELAIIATLIKRDLADASARTARSTKDLRPEDAGELEDFLARTSQRMEKATVLLMTQDVRMANTFIQEKEQISEHYRTVRRRHLERLTAGEKP
;
A
#
# COMPACT_ATOMS: atom_id res chain seq x y z
N MET A 1 29.05 6.99 26.46
CA MET A 1 29.51 6.14 25.34
C MET A 1 28.59 4.97 25.04
N ALA A 2 28.27 4.07 25.99
CA ALA A 2 27.42 2.89 25.72
C ALA A 2 26.03 3.22 25.11
N LEU A 3 25.31 4.20 25.67
CA LEU A 3 24.01 4.63 25.11
C LEU A 3 24.14 5.21 23.69
N LEU A 4 25.22 5.93 23.41
CA LEU A 4 25.48 6.49 22.09
C LEU A 4 25.82 5.40 21.06
N ASN A 5 26.55 4.36 21.48
CA ASN A 5 26.83 3.18 20.65
C ASN A 5 25.57 2.35 20.36
N LEU A 6 24.66 2.23 21.33
CA LEU A 6 23.38 1.56 21.11
C LEU A 6 22.49 2.38 20.18
N ALA A 7 22.41 3.70 20.38
CA ALA A 7 21.64 4.59 19.50
C ALA A 7 22.18 4.57 18.07
N SER A 8 23.50 4.63 17.87
CA SER A 8 24.11 4.56 16.54
C SER A 8 23.86 3.21 15.88
N ALA A 9 23.93 2.10 16.62
CA ALA A 9 23.60 0.79 16.11
C ALA A 9 22.12 0.65 15.71
N ILE A 10 21.18 1.23 16.49
CA ILE A 10 19.76 1.25 16.11
C ILE A 10 19.57 2.00 14.78
N VAL A 11 20.18 3.19 14.64
CA VAL A 11 20.11 3.97 13.39
C VAL A 11 20.72 3.19 12.22
N LEU A 12 21.84 2.49 12.43
CA LEU A 12 22.46 1.64 11.41
C LEU A 12 21.58 0.45 11.02
N ILE A 13 20.87 -0.20 11.96
CA ILE A 13 19.90 -1.26 11.66
C ILE A 13 18.75 -0.69 10.82
N LEU A 14 18.20 0.46 11.19
CA LEU A 14 17.12 1.10 10.44
C LEU A 14 17.57 1.46 9.02
N LEU A 15 18.77 2.06 8.88
CA LEU A 15 19.35 2.39 7.58
C LEU A 15 19.60 1.12 6.75
N GLY A 16 20.16 0.09 7.37
CA GLY A 16 20.42 -1.19 6.71
C GLY A 16 19.13 -1.86 6.24
N MET A 17 18.09 -1.89 7.06
CA MET A 17 16.77 -2.39 6.70
C MET A 17 16.12 -1.58 5.57
N ARG A 18 16.29 -0.26 5.57
CA ARG A 18 15.81 0.62 4.49
C ARG A 18 16.52 0.31 3.17
N GLN A 19 17.84 0.15 3.19
CA GLN A 19 18.61 -0.20 1.99
C GLN A 19 18.27 -1.61 1.49
N LEU A 20 18.13 -2.57 2.40
CA LEU A 20 17.70 -3.94 2.07
C LEU A 20 16.36 -3.94 1.34
N ARG A 21 15.36 -3.23 1.89
CA ARG A 21 14.03 -3.09 1.31
C ARG A 21 14.09 -2.46 -0.08
N LYS A 22 14.72 -1.29 -0.21
CA LYS A 22 14.89 -0.60 -1.51
C LYS A 22 15.59 -1.48 -2.55
N GLY A 23 16.60 -2.23 -2.13
CA GLY A 23 17.34 -3.12 -3.01
C GLY A 23 16.47 -4.26 -3.55
N LEU A 24 15.69 -4.92 -2.69
CA LEU A 24 14.78 -5.98 -3.11
C LEU A 24 13.61 -5.46 -3.95
N ASP A 25 13.02 -4.32 -3.57
CA ASP A 25 11.96 -3.67 -4.35
C ASP A 25 12.48 -3.28 -5.75
N ARG A 26 13.72 -2.79 -5.88
CA ARG A 26 14.32 -2.50 -7.19
C ARG A 26 14.58 -3.76 -8.03
N LEU A 27 14.87 -4.89 -7.39
CA LEU A 27 15.13 -6.15 -8.09
C LEU A 27 13.85 -6.84 -8.57
N PHE A 28 12.75 -6.72 -7.83
CA PHE A 28 11.58 -7.58 -8.01
C PHE A 28 10.22 -6.83 -7.93
N GLY A 29 10.19 -5.56 -7.54
CA GLY A 29 8.97 -4.86 -7.11
C GLY A 29 7.92 -4.65 -8.19
N SER A 30 8.30 -4.21 -9.40
CA SER A 30 7.33 -3.94 -10.47
C SER A 30 6.57 -5.19 -10.94
N ARG A 31 7.23 -6.35 -10.93
CA ARG A 31 6.65 -7.63 -11.36
C ARG A 31 5.90 -8.37 -10.26
N LEU A 32 6.11 -7.98 -8.99
CA LEU A 32 5.54 -8.69 -7.86
C LEU A 32 4.01 -8.57 -7.82
N VAL A 33 3.48 -7.39 -8.17
CA VAL A 33 2.04 -7.11 -8.16
C VAL A 33 1.31 -7.95 -9.21
N GLU A 34 1.79 -7.92 -10.46
CA GLU A 34 1.24 -8.70 -11.57
C GLU A 34 1.28 -10.21 -11.26
N TRP A 35 2.43 -10.69 -10.79
CA TRP A 35 2.60 -12.10 -10.44
C TRP A 35 1.68 -12.55 -9.29
N LEU A 36 1.47 -11.69 -8.29
CA LEU A 36 0.54 -11.95 -7.20
C LEU A 36 -0.90 -12.03 -7.70
N GLN A 37 -1.33 -11.13 -8.59
CA GLN A 37 -2.66 -11.15 -9.18
C GLN A 37 -2.94 -12.45 -9.94
N GLU A 38 -1.98 -12.93 -10.72
CA GLU A 38 -2.11 -14.18 -11.47
C GLU A 38 -2.08 -15.43 -10.57
N THR A 39 -1.20 -15.44 -9.57
CA THR A 39 -0.93 -16.63 -8.75
C THR A 39 -1.90 -16.80 -7.58
N ALA A 40 -2.33 -15.70 -6.95
CA ALA A 40 -3.13 -15.71 -5.73
C ALA A 40 -4.64 -15.99 -5.95
N GLN A 41 -4.99 -16.69 -7.02
CA GLN A 41 -6.39 -16.98 -7.40
C GLN A 41 -7.07 -18.04 -6.52
N GLN A 42 -6.31 -18.78 -5.69
CA GLN A 42 -6.83 -19.76 -4.74
C GLN A 42 -6.24 -19.52 -3.35
N PRO A 43 -6.94 -19.77 -2.22
CA PRO A 43 -6.42 -19.47 -0.88
C PRO A 43 -5.06 -20.10 -0.57
N LEU A 44 -4.84 -21.35 -0.97
CA LEU A 44 -3.55 -22.03 -0.80
C LEU A 44 -2.45 -21.38 -1.65
N LYS A 45 -2.74 -21.12 -2.94
CA LYS A 45 -1.78 -20.46 -3.83
C LYS A 45 -1.47 -19.03 -3.37
N ALA A 46 -2.48 -18.32 -2.89
CA ALA A 46 -2.36 -16.98 -2.30
C ALA A 46 -1.46 -17.00 -1.06
N PHE A 47 -1.59 -18.00 -0.20
CA PHE A 47 -0.70 -18.18 0.94
C PHE A 47 0.76 -18.40 0.52
N PHE A 48 1.04 -19.32 -0.40
CA PHE A 48 2.41 -19.53 -0.89
C PHE A 48 2.96 -18.33 -1.66
N ALA A 49 2.14 -17.66 -2.46
CA ALA A 49 2.51 -16.42 -3.14
C ALA A 49 2.84 -15.31 -2.13
N GLY A 50 2.11 -15.26 -1.02
CA GLY A 50 2.41 -14.44 0.14
C GLY A 50 3.81 -14.70 0.69
N ILE A 51 4.22 -15.95 0.89
CA ILE A 51 5.57 -16.29 1.39
C ILE A 51 6.65 -15.67 0.49
N VAL A 52 6.49 -15.80 -0.83
CA VAL A 52 7.41 -15.21 -1.81
C VAL A 52 7.37 -13.69 -1.75
N ALA A 53 6.17 -13.09 -1.66
CA ALA A 53 6.00 -11.65 -1.56
C ALA A 53 6.62 -11.05 -0.29
N GLY A 54 6.49 -11.73 0.87
CA GLY A 54 7.10 -11.29 2.12
C GLY A 54 8.61 -11.44 2.15
N LEU A 55 9.16 -12.41 1.41
CA LEU A 55 10.61 -12.53 1.21
C LEU A 55 11.15 -11.38 0.35
N ILE A 56 10.43 -11.04 -0.72
CA ILE A 56 10.83 -10.01 -1.68
C ILE A 56 10.61 -8.61 -1.12
N SER A 57 9.45 -8.33 -0.52
CA SER A 57 9.15 -7.04 0.09
C SER A 57 9.09 -7.21 1.60
N PRO A 58 10.23 -7.04 2.31
CA PRO A 58 10.32 -7.32 3.74
C PRO A 58 9.65 -6.24 4.61
N SER A 59 8.58 -5.64 4.09
CA SER A 59 7.86 -4.50 4.61
C SER A 59 6.43 -4.90 4.92
N SER A 60 6.10 -5.00 6.21
CA SER A 60 4.71 -5.24 6.61
C SER A 60 3.77 -4.11 6.22
N SER A 61 4.24 -2.86 6.16
CA SER A 61 3.46 -1.74 5.64
C SER A 61 3.23 -1.84 4.14
N ALA A 62 4.23 -2.27 3.35
CA ALA A 62 4.04 -2.48 1.91
C ALA A 62 3.07 -3.63 1.65
N ILE A 63 3.13 -4.71 2.43
CA ILE A 63 2.16 -5.81 2.34
C ILE A 63 0.75 -5.31 2.69
N ALA A 64 0.60 -4.46 3.70
CA ALA A 64 -0.68 -3.85 4.05
C ALA A 64 -1.24 -3.02 2.88
N MET A 65 -0.40 -2.15 2.31
CA MET A 65 -0.74 -1.32 1.15
C MET A 65 -1.10 -2.14 -0.09
N LEU A 66 -0.31 -3.17 -0.41
CA LEU A 66 -0.60 -4.13 -1.46
C LEU A 66 -1.96 -4.80 -1.23
N SER A 67 -2.29 -5.10 0.03
CA SER A 67 -3.57 -5.71 0.36
C SER A 67 -4.75 -4.77 0.13
N VAL A 68 -4.61 -3.50 0.52
CA VAL A 68 -5.60 -2.47 0.19
C VAL A 68 -5.73 -2.30 -1.32
N GLN A 69 -4.60 -2.25 -2.04
CA GLN A 69 -4.59 -2.11 -3.50
C GLN A 69 -5.31 -3.28 -4.20
N MET A 70 -5.02 -4.52 -3.83
CA MET A 70 -5.62 -5.71 -4.45
C MET A 70 -7.10 -5.85 -4.13
N LEU A 71 -7.53 -5.40 -2.96
CA LEU A 71 -8.94 -5.46 -2.55
C LEU A 71 -9.77 -4.37 -3.21
N THR A 72 -9.25 -3.14 -3.24
CA THR A 72 -9.91 -2.01 -3.92
C THR A 72 -10.06 -2.24 -5.43
N GLN A 73 -9.09 -2.92 -6.06
CA GLN A 73 -9.19 -3.29 -7.48
C GLN A 73 -10.08 -4.52 -7.73
N SER A 74 -10.70 -5.11 -6.70
CA SER A 74 -11.41 -6.40 -6.76
C SER A 74 -10.59 -7.55 -7.36
N ALA A 75 -9.27 -7.40 -7.42
CA ALA A 75 -8.34 -8.39 -7.98
C ALA A 75 -8.28 -9.64 -7.09
N LEU A 76 -8.37 -9.45 -5.77
CA LEU A 76 -8.38 -10.54 -4.79
C LEU A 76 -9.48 -10.31 -3.75
N THR A 77 -10.18 -11.37 -3.36
CA THR A 77 -11.15 -11.32 -2.25
C THR A 77 -10.45 -11.15 -0.89
N ALA A 78 -11.14 -10.62 0.12
CA ALA A 78 -10.59 -10.43 1.47
C ALA A 78 -9.98 -11.71 2.07
N SER A 79 -10.63 -12.87 1.86
CA SER A 79 -10.13 -14.18 2.29
C SER A 79 -8.79 -14.55 1.63
N ARG A 80 -8.64 -14.27 0.32
CA ARG A 80 -7.39 -14.51 -0.41
C ARG A 80 -6.29 -13.57 0.05
N MET A 81 -6.60 -12.29 0.27
CA MET A 81 -5.61 -11.35 0.82
C MET A 81 -5.17 -11.68 2.23
N LEU A 82 -6.08 -12.15 3.10
CA LEU A 82 -5.70 -12.70 4.40
C LEU A 82 -4.72 -13.86 4.24
N ALA A 83 -4.94 -14.75 3.27
CA ALA A 83 -4.01 -15.84 2.96
C ALA A 83 -2.63 -15.30 2.53
N VAL A 84 -2.57 -14.33 1.61
CA VAL A 84 -1.31 -13.67 1.18
C VAL A 84 -0.59 -13.07 2.39
N LEU A 85 -1.30 -12.37 3.26
CA LEU A 85 -0.74 -11.69 4.43
C LEU A 85 -0.17 -12.69 5.45
N LEU A 86 -0.87 -13.80 5.70
CA LEU A 86 -0.37 -14.90 6.53
C LEU A 86 0.90 -15.52 5.96
N GLY A 87 0.93 -15.76 4.65
CA GLY A 87 2.13 -16.25 3.96
C GLY A 87 3.27 -15.25 4.03
N ALA A 88 3.01 -13.98 3.80
CA ALA A 88 4.03 -12.93 3.80
C ALA A 88 4.69 -12.78 5.17
N ASN A 89 3.93 -12.92 6.25
CA ASN A 89 4.50 -12.99 7.60
C ASN A 89 5.54 -14.11 7.78
N ILE A 90 5.35 -15.26 7.11
CA ILE A 90 6.35 -16.35 7.10
C ILE A 90 7.54 -15.95 6.23
N GLY A 91 7.32 -15.38 5.04
CA GLY A 91 8.38 -14.87 4.17
C GLY A 91 9.31 -13.87 4.87
N LEU A 92 8.75 -12.95 5.64
CA LEU A 92 9.47 -11.95 6.44
C LEU A 92 10.45 -12.58 7.44
N THR A 93 10.18 -13.80 7.92
CA THR A 93 11.04 -14.48 8.88
C THR A 93 12.37 -14.90 8.28
N VAL A 94 12.46 -15.05 6.95
CA VAL A 94 13.71 -15.40 6.27
C VAL A 94 14.77 -14.32 6.49
N THR A 95 14.39 -13.04 6.51
CA THR A 95 15.35 -11.96 6.81
C THR A 95 15.91 -12.10 8.21
N VAL A 96 15.08 -12.40 9.22
CA VAL A 96 15.54 -12.66 10.59
C VAL A 96 16.47 -13.87 10.64
N GLN A 97 16.17 -14.92 9.87
CA GLN A 97 17.05 -16.10 9.78
C GLN A 97 18.41 -15.75 9.19
N LEU A 98 18.45 -14.88 8.18
CA LEU A 98 19.70 -14.39 7.61
C LEU A 98 20.56 -13.66 8.65
N LEU A 99 19.95 -12.98 9.63
CA LEU A 99 20.67 -12.27 10.70
C LEU A 99 21.37 -13.20 11.71
N THR A 100 20.97 -14.47 11.77
CA THR A 100 21.56 -15.45 12.70
C THR A 100 22.81 -16.12 12.16
N PHE A 101 23.10 -15.98 10.86
CA PHE A 101 24.38 -16.46 10.35
C PHE A 101 25.51 -15.62 10.95
N ASP A 102 26.61 -16.27 11.33
CA ASP A 102 27.82 -15.63 11.85
C ASP A 102 28.59 -14.91 10.72
N LEU A 103 27.92 -13.95 10.07
CA LEU A 103 28.45 -13.12 8.99
C LEU A 103 28.88 -11.74 9.49
N GLN A 104 28.87 -11.52 10.81
CA GLN A 104 29.25 -10.25 11.44
C GLN A 104 30.69 -9.87 11.11
N ASP A 105 31.59 -10.85 11.05
CA ASP A 105 33.00 -10.64 10.68
C ASP A 105 33.16 -10.23 9.21
N PHE A 106 32.18 -10.57 8.38
CA PHE A 106 32.13 -10.19 6.96
C PHE A 106 31.37 -8.88 6.71
N ALA A 107 30.87 -8.19 7.74
CA ALA A 107 30.11 -6.95 7.60
C ALA A 107 30.86 -5.92 6.73
N GLY A 108 32.17 -5.78 6.92
CA GLY A 108 33.02 -4.90 6.11
C GLY A 108 33.04 -5.29 4.63
N VAL A 109 33.08 -6.58 4.31
CA VAL A 109 33.05 -7.09 2.93
C VAL A 109 31.72 -6.75 2.26
N PHE A 110 30.60 -6.98 2.97
CA PHE A 110 29.27 -6.62 2.49
C PHE A 110 29.14 -5.11 2.24
N ILE A 111 29.68 -4.27 3.13
CA ILE A 111 29.66 -2.81 2.98
C ILE A 111 30.50 -2.37 1.77
N VAL A 112 31.71 -2.91 1.60
CA VAL A 112 32.59 -2.53 0.48
C VAL A 112 32.00 -2.97 -0.86
N ILE A 113 31.65 -4.25 -1.00
CA ILE A 113 31.11 -4.78 -2.26
C ILE A 113 29.74 -4.16 -2.56
N GLY A 114 28.87 -4.11 -1.57
CA GLY A 114 27.54 -3.52 -1.69
C GLY A 114 27.59 -2.02 -2.01
N GLY A 115 28.47 -1.29 -1.31
CA GLY A 115 28.72 0.13 -1.54
C GLY A 115 29.24 0.41 -2.95
N ILE A 116 30.21 -0.39 -3.43
CA ILE A 116 30.72 -0.27 -4.80
C ILE A 116 29.60 -0.50 -5.82
N GLY A 117 28.84 -1.60 -5.66
CA GLY A 117 27.73 -1.94 -6.54
C GLY A 117 26.62 -0.88 -6.54
N PHE A 118 26.32 -0.29 -5.38
CA PHE A 118 25.30 0.74 -5.25
C PHE A 118 25.72 2.12 -5.79
N LEU A 119 26.94 2.56 -5.48
CA LEU A 119 27.42 3.91 -5.79
C LEU A 119 27.91 4.05 -7.24
N PHE A 120 28.56 3.02 -7.78
CA PHE A 120 29.22 3.12 -9.09
C PHE A 120 28.47 2.40 -10.22
N SER A 121 27.43 1.63 -9.93
CA SER A 121 26.65 0.95 -10.97
C SER A 121 25.47 1.77 -11.46
N GLN A 122 25.37 1.92 -12.79
CA GLN A 122 24.23 2.52 -13.48
C GLN A 122 23.11 1.50 -13.75
N ARG A 123 23.42 0.19 -13.77
CA ARG A 123 22.46 -0.87 -14.08
C ARG A 123 21.57 -1.17 -12.87
N ALA A 124 20.26 -1.12 -13.05
CA ALA A 124 19.28 -1.32 -11.97
C ALA A 124 19.50 -2.61 -11.17
N LEU A 125 19.83 -3.72 -11.84
CA LEU A 125 20.08 -5.01 -11.18
C LEU A 125 21.30 -4.97 -10.25
N PHE A 126 22.42 -4.46 -10.72
CA PHE A 126 23.65 -4.36 -9.90
C PHE A 126 23.49 -3.32 -8.79
N LYS A 127 22.79 -2.22 -9.06
CA LYS A 127 22.48 -1.20 -8.05
C LYS A 127 21.58 -1.76 -6.95
N GLY A 128 20.54 -2.54 -7.31
CA GLY A 128 19.64 -3.21 -6.37
C GLY A 128 20.36 -4.28 -5.53
N ALA A 129 21.14 -5.15 -6.16
CA ALA A 129 21.96 -6.14 -5.45
C ALA A 129 22.99 -5.46 -4.52
N GLY A 130 23.60 -4.36 -4.96
CA GLY A 130 24.48 -3.54 -4.14
C GLY A 130 23.79 -2.99 -2.89
N GLN A 131 22.55 -2.48 -3.03
CA GLN A 131 21.74 -2.00 -1.89
C GLN A 131 21.42 -3.11 -0.89
N VAL A 132 21.10 -4.32 -1.37
CA VAL A 132 20.84 -5.49 -0.51
C VAL A 132 22.09 -5.84 0.30
N LEU A 133 23.25 -5.98 -0.35
CA LEU A 133 24.50 -6.31 0.33
C LEU A 133 24.92 -5.20 1.30
N LEU A 134 24.81 -3.94 0.89
CA LEU A 134 25.11 -2.79 1.76
C LEU A 134 24.19 -2.76 2.98
N GLY A 135 22.91 -3.03 2.79
CA GLY A 135 21.92 -3.11 3.86
C GLY A 135 22.24 -4.19 4.88
N LEU A 136 22.56 -5.41 4.41
CA LEU A 136 23.01 -6.51 5.27
C LEU A 136 24.30 -6.13 6.02
N GLY A 137 25.26 -5.50 5.34
CA GLY A 137 26.50 -5.04 5.93
C GLY A 137 26.29 -4.06 7.10
N PHE A 138 25.39 -3.08 6.95
CA PHE A 138 25.04 -2.17 8.04
C PHE A 138 24.34 -2.86 9.21
N ILE A 139 23.44 -3.81 8.94
CA ILE A 139 22.76 -4.57 10.01
C ILE A 139 23.77 -5.40 10.80
N PHE A 140 24.66 -6.12 10.10
CA PHE A 140 25.69 -6.93 10.74
C PHE A 140 26.69 -6.10 11.53
N LEU A 141 27.12 -4.95 11.01
CA LEU A 141 27.98 -4.01 11.74
C LEU A 141 27.29 -3.52 13.02
N ALA A 142 26.02 -3.12 12.93
CA ALA A 142 25.25 -2.67 14.08
C ALA A 142 25.08 -3.76 15.14
N MET A 143 24.80 -5.01 14.72
CA MET A 143 24.73 -6.15 15.64
C MET A 143 26.06 -6.38 16.35
N SER A 144 27.19 -6.21 15.66
CA SER A 144 28.52 -6.29 16.27
C SER A 144 28.73 -5.18 17.33
N ILE A 145 28.34 -3.93 17.02
CA ILE A 145 28.39 -2.82 17.98
C ILE A 145 27.52 -3.10 19.22
N ILE A 146 26.30 -3.63 19.02
CA ILE A 146 25.39 -3.99 20.12
C ILE A 146 25.98 -5.11 20.96
N ALA A 147 26.51 -6.17 20.34
CA ALA A 147 27.10 -7.29 21.04
C ALA A 147 28.33 -6.86 21.87
N GLN A 148 29.21 -6.03 21.30
CA GLN A 148 30.37 -5.48 22.03
C GLN A 148 29.94 -4.59 23.19
N THR A 149 28.96 -3.69 22.96
CA THR A 149 28.42 -2.82 24.01
C THR A 149 27.74 -3.65 25.11
N GLY A 150 27.07 -4.73 24.73
CA GLY A 150 26.43 -5.66 25.64
C GLY A 150 27.43 -6.38 26.54
N LYS A 151 28.54 -6.89 25.98
CA LYS A 151 29.61 -7.52 26.76
C LYS A 151 30.20 -6.55 27.81
N LEU A 152 30.38 -5.29 27.43
CA LEU A 152 30.85 -4.24 28.36
C LEU A 152 29.83 -3.96 29.47
N ALA A 153 28.54 -3.95 29.14
CA ALA A 153 27.48 -3.74 30.12
C ALA A 153 27.35 -4.92 31.09
N VAL A 154 27.46 -6.17 30.62
CA VAL A 154 27.46 -7.37 31.48
C VAL A 154 28.64 -7.40 32.44
N ALA A 155 29.78 -6.78 32.10
CA ALA A 155 30.92 -6.66 33.01
C ALA A 155 30.61 -5.78 34.25
N ASN A 156 29.58 -4.94 34.19
CA ASN A 156 29.10 -4.17 35.33
C ASN A 156 28.03 -4.98 36.11
N ALA A 157 28.26 -5.20 37.41
CA ALA A 157 27.38 -5.99 38.27
C ALA A 157 25.95 -5.42 38.38
N ASP A 158 25.80 -4.10 38.47
CA ASP A 158 24.49 -3.44 38.60
C ASP A 158 23.64 -3.64 37.34
N MET A 159 24.27 -3.54 36.16
CA MET A 159 23.60 -3.80 34.89
C MET A 159 23.21 -5.28 34.76
N ARG A 160 24.07 -6.20 35.20
CA ARG A 160 23.74 -7.64 35.18
C ARG A 160 22.53 -7.96 36.06
N VAL A 161 22.42 -7.33 37.23
CA VAL A 161 21.26 -7.48 38.13
C VAL A 161 20.01 -6.85 37.50
N LEU A 162 20.13 -5.67 36.90
CA LEU A 162 18.99 -5.01 36.25
C LEU A 162 18.39 -5.89 35.14
N PHE A 163 19.23 -6.48 34.29
CA PHE A 163 18.77 -7.35 33.21
C PHE A 163 18.28 -8.72 33.69
N SER A 164 18.82 -9.27 34.77
CA SER A 164 18.28 -10.52 35.35
C SER A 164 16.91 -10.34 35.99
N VAL A 165 16.59 -9.13 36.47
CA VAL A 165 15.23 -8.79 36.94
C VAL A 165 14.25 -8.77 35.77
N ILE A 166 14.65 -8.27 34.59
CA ILE A 166 13.79 -8.22 33.40
C ILE A 166 13.31 -9.63 32.97
N ASP A 167 14.15 -10.65 33.14
CA ASP A 167 13.80 -12.04 32.83
C ASP A 167 12.56 -12.56 33.59
N HIS A 168 12.24 -11.94 34.74
CA HIS A 168 11.07 -12.29 35.55
C HIS A 168 9.78 -11.57 35.13
N TYR A 169 9.84 -10.61 34.21
CA TYR A 169 8.70 -9.82 33.77
C TYR A 169 8.44 -9.96 32.25
N PRO A 170 8.06 -11.17 31.77
CA PRO A 170 7.86 -11.43 30.34
C PRO A 170 6.77 -10.57 29.72
N TRP A 171 5.74 -10.19 30.48
CA TRP A 171 4.67 -9.30 30.03
C TRP A 171 5.16 -7.87 29.75
N LEU A 172 6.08 -7.34 30.57
CA LEU A 172 6.69 -6.04 30.34
C LEU A 172 7.62 -6.06 29.13
N VAL A 173 8.37 -7.14 28.94
CA VAL A 173 9.21 -7.35 27.74
C VAL A 173 8.34 -7.42 26.49
N PHE A 174 7.23 -8.16 26.53
CA PHE A 174 6.29 -8.25 25.41
C PHE A 174 5.70 -6.89 25.03
N ALA A 175 5.20 -6.13 26.02
CA ALA A 175 4.61 -4.82 25.77
C ALA A 175 5.64 -3.80 25.28
N SER A 176 6.81 -3.72 25.92
CA SER A 176 7.87 -2.78 25.52
C SER A 176 8.42 -3.08 24.12
N THR A 177 8.57 -4.36 23.75
CA THR A 177 9.06 -4.75 22.41
C THR A 177 8.00 -4.58 21.32
N ALA A 178 6.71 -4.72 21.65
CA ALA A 178 5.62 -4.33 20.76
C ALA A 178 5.62 -2.82 20.47
N LEU A 179 5.78 -1.98 21.50
CA LEU A 179 5.91 -0.53 21.34
C LEU A 179 7.16 -0.17 20.55
N LEU A 180 8.29 -0.84 20.81
CA LEU A 180 9.53 -0.62 20.07
C LEU A 180 9.38 -0.99 18.60
N ALA A 181 8.79 -2.15 18.28
CA ALA A 181 8.53 -2.55 16.89
C ALA A 181 7.54 -1.63 16.18
N LEU A 182 6.56 -1.09 16.90
CA LEU A 182 5.64 -0.08 16.37
C LEU A 182 6.38 1.23 16.05
N ALA A 183 7.22 1.71 16.97
CA ALA A 183 8.01 2.94 16.80
C ALA A 183 9.04 2.81 15.66
N LEU A 184 9.73 1.68 15.59
CA LEU A 184 10.69 1.37 14.52
C LEU A 184 10.01 0.94 13.21
N GLN A 185 8.69 0.70 13.24
CA GLN A 185 7.89 0.18 12.12
C GLN A 185 8.49 -1.10 11.47
N SER A 186 9.15 -1.93 12.26
CA SER A 186 9.92 -3.08 11.77
C SER A 186 10.14 -4.13 12.86
N SER A 187 9.53 -5.31 12.72
CA SER A 187 9.81 -6.45 13.62
C SER A 187 11.21 -7.01 13.38
N THR A 188 11.69 -7.04 12.12
CA THR A 188 13.02 -7.56 11.80
C THR A 188 14.11 -6.73 12.47
N ALA A 189 13.96 -5.39 12.47
CA ALA A 189 14.88 -4.51 13.20
C ALA A 189 14.81 -4.78 14.70
N THR A 190 13.60 -4.83 15.28
CA THR A 190 13.41 -5.09 16.72
C THR A 190 13.94 -6.45 17.14
N ILE A 191 13.68 -7.51 16.38
CA ILE A 191 14.21 -8.86 16.65
C ILE A 191 15.74 -8.84 16.50
N GLY A 192 16.28 -8.22 15.45
CA GLY A 192 17.73 -8.06 15.25
C GLY A 192 18.42 -7.36 16.43
N LEU A 193 17.79 -6.34 17.02
CA LEU A 193 18.27 -5.71 18.26
C LEU A 193 18.32 -6.72 19.41
N GLY A 194 17.25 -7.50 19.61
CA GLY A 194 17.20 -8.56 20.62
C GLY A 194 18.29 -9.62 20.41
N LEU A 195 18.52 -10.06 19.16
CA LEU A 195 19.59 -11.00 18.81
C LEU A 195 20.97 -10.43 19.14
N GLY A 196 21.23 -9.16 18.82
CA GLY A 196 22.48 -8.49 19.17
C GLY A 196 22.70 -8.41 20.69
N LEU A 197 21.66 -8.07 21.45
CA LEU A 197 21.73 -8.02 22.92
C LEU A 197 21.97 -9.39 23.53
N ALA A 198 21.37 -10.45 22.97
CA ALA A 198 21.59 -11.82 23.39
C ALA A 198 23.02 -12.29 23.09
N LYS A 199 23.58 -11.97 21.92
CA LYS A 199 25.00 -12.22 21.61
C LYS A 199 25.95 -11.47 22.55
N GLY A 200 25.52 -10.31 23.06
CA GLY A 200 26.22 -9.55 24.10
C GLY A 200 26.11 -10.13 25.51
N GLY A 201 25.23 -11.12 25.73
CA GLY A 201 24.94 -11.72 27.03
C GLY A 201 24.02 -10.89 27.93
N LEU A 202 23.44 -9.79 27.43
CA LEU A 202 22.53 -8.92 28.18
C LEU A 202 21.12 -9.50 28.28
N VAL A 203 20.68 -10.21 27.24
CA VAL A 203 19.32 -10.76 27.15
C VAL A 203 19.42 -12.27 27.10
N SER A 204 18.70 -12.95 28.00
CA SER A 204 18.66 -14.41 28.01
C SER A 204 17.74 -14.96 26.92
N GLY A 205 17.91 -16.24 26.57
CA GLY A 205 17.02 -16.91 25.62
C GLY A 205 15.56 -16.90 26.06
N ILE A 206 15.30 -16.93 27.38
CA ILE A 206 13.94 -16.88 27.93
C ILE A 206 13.30 -15.52 27.62
N THR A 207 14.06 -14.43 27.74
CA THR A 207 13.61 -13.06 27.44
C THR A 207 13.42 -12.81 25.94
N LEU A 208 14.11 -13.55 25.07
CA LEU A 208 13.87 -13.48 23.62
C LEU A 208 12.48 -13.99 23.22
N VAL A 209 11.84 -14.86 24.01
CA VAL A 209 10.49 -15.35 23.72
C VAL A 209 9.47 -14.20 23.71
N PRO A 210 9.21 -13.50 24.83
CA PRO A 210 8.30 -12.36 24.85
C PRO A 210 8.76 -11.24 23.90
N TRP A 211 10.07 -11.10 23.67
CA TRP A 211 10.62 -10.12 22.73
C TRP A 211 10.17 -10.37 21.28
N VAL A 212 10.30 -11.61 20.80
CA VAL A 212 9.89 -12.00 19.45
C VAL A 212 8.37 -11.88 19.30
N LEU A 213 7.61 -12.29 20.32
CA LEU A 213 6.16 -12.17 20.34
C LEU A 213 5.70 -10.71 20.28
N GLY A 214 6.33 -9.84 21.08
CA GLY A 214 6.02 -8.41 21.10
C GLY A 214 6.36 -7.74 19.78
N ALA A 215 7.53 -8.04 19.21
CA ALA A 215 7.91 -7.53 17.90
C ALA A 215 6.91 -7.89 16.79
N ASN A 216 6.35 -9.10 16.83
CA ASN A 216 5.31 -9.52 15.90
C ASN A 216 3.98 -8.80 16.11
N LEU A 217 3.57 -8.57 17.38
CA LEU A 217 2.39 -7.77 17.70
C LEU A 217 2.54 -6.33 17.20
N GLY A 218 3.70 -5.70 17.43
CA GLY A 218 4.00 -4.34 16.99
C GLY A 218 3.80 -4.15 15.49
N ILE A 219 4.22 -5.12 14.67
CA ILE A 219 3.93 -5.11 13.22
C ILE A 219 2.43 -5.19 12.92
N GLY A 220 1.66 -5.99 13.68
CA GLY A 220 0.21 -6.05 13.53
C GLY A 220 -0.43 -4.68 13.76
N LEU A 221 0.06 -3.95 14.78
CA LEU A 221 -0.36 -2.57 15.05
C LEU A 221 0.04 -1.62 13.90
N THR A 222 1.27 -1.68 13.39
CA THR A 222 1.70 -0.88 12.24
C THR A 222 0.80 -1.11 11.03
N MET A 223 0.42 -2.36 10.77
CA MET A 223 -0.47 -2.74 9.67
C MET A 223 -1.89 -2.22 9.84
N LEU A 224 -2.44 -2.25 11.06
CA LEU A 224 -3.74 -1.66 11.35
C LEU A 224 -3.74 -0.14 11.14
N ILE A 225 -2.70 0.54 11.62
CA ILE A 225 -2.56 1.99 11.46
C ILE A 225 -2.42 2.35 9.97
N ALA A 226 -1.56 1.65 9.24
CA ALA A 226 -1.38 1.87 7.80
C ALA A 226 -2.66 1.58 7.00
N GLY A 227 -3.43 0.55 7.38
CA GLY A 227 -4.67 0.19 6.73
C GLY A 227 -5.89 0.98 7.17
N TRP A 228 -5.77 1.91 8.12
CA TRP A 228 -6.90 2.49 8.86
C TRP A 228 -7.88 3.26 7.97
N ALA A 229 -7.39 3.94 6.94
CA ALA A 229 -8.23 4.74 6.04
C ALA A 229 -9.19 3.86 5.20
N SER A 230 -8.80 2.63 4.89
CA SER A 230 -9.62 1.71 4.09
C SER A 230 -10.41 0.74 4.97
N LEU A 231 -11.64 0.39 4.56
CA LEU A 231 -12.45 -0.62 5.24
C LEU A 231 -11.71 -1.96 5.31
N GLU A 232 -11.13 -2.37 4.19
CA GLU A 232 -10.44 -3.63 4.03
C GLU A 232 -9.12 -3.66 4.79
N GLY A 233 -8.35 -2.56 4.75
CA GLY A 233 -7.11 -2.44 5.52
C GLY A 233 -7.36 -2.52 7.02
N ARG A 234 -8.45 -1.90 7.54
CA ARG A 234 -8.87 -2.06 8.93
C ARG A 234 -9.17 -3.52 9.27
N ARG A 235 -9.97 -4.21 8.45
CA ARG A 235 -10.31 -5.63 8.65
C ARG A 235 -9.07 -6.51 8.67
N LEU A 236 -8.15 -6.34 7.72
CA LEU A 236 -6.90 -7.10 7.65
C LEU A 236 -5.96 -6.81 8.83
N GLY A 237 -5.81 -5.54 9.20
CA GLY A 237 -5.00 -5.13 10.36
C GLY A 237 -5.53 -5.73 11.66
N LEU A 238 -6.86 -5.69 11.86
CA LEU A 238 -7.49 -6.34 13.01
C LEU A 238 -7.29 -7.86 13.01
N ALA A 239 -7.42 -8.52 11.85
CA ALA A 239 -7.15 -9.94 11.72
C ALA A 239 -5.73 -10.29 12.18
N SER A 240 -4.75 -9.53 11.70
CA SER A 240 -3.33 -9.69 12.03
C SER A 240 -3.10 -9.52 13.53
N ILE A 241 -3.65 -8.47 14.14
CA ILE A 241 -3.53 -8.24 15.59
C ILE A 241 -4.19 -9.35 16.38
N LEU A 242 -5.43 -9.72 16.07
CA LEU A 242 -6.16 -10.75 16.81
C LEU A 242 -5.44 -12.10 16.80
N LEU A 243 -5.02 -12.55 15.61
CA LEU A 243 -4.32 -13.82 15.46
C LEU A 243 -2.97 -13.82 16.19
N LYS A 244 -2.17 -12.75 16.05
CA LYS A 244 -0.86 -12.65 16.70
C LYS A 244 -0.97 -12.48 18.21
N THR A 245 -1.93 -11.69 18.69
CA THR A 245 -2.16 -11.50 20.12
C THR A 245 -2.64 -12.78 20.76
N LEU A 246 -3.62 -13.48 20.15
CA LEU A 246 -4.12 -14.75 20.68
C LEU A 246 -2.99 -15.78 20.79
N ALA A 247 -2.19 -15.95 19.73
CA ALA A 247 -1.06 -16.87 19.74
C ALA A 247 0.01 -16.46 20.78
N ALA A 248 0.32 -15.17 20.89
CA ALA A 248 1.27 -14.67 21.88
C ALA A 248 0.79 -14.89 23.32
N LEU A 249 -0.48 -14.63 23.62
CA LEU A 249 -1.08 -14.85 24.94
C LEU A 249 -1.03 -16.32 25.35
N LEU A 250 -1.30 -17.25 24.42
CA LEU A 250 -1.20 -18.69 24.69
C LEU A 250 0.24 -19.08 25.07
N ILE A 251 1.24 -18.56 24.36
CA ILE A 251 2.65 -18.84 24.65
C ILE A 251 3.08 -18.22 25.99
N LEU A 252 2.70 -16.96 26.25
CA LEU A 252 3.02 -16.26 27.50
C LEU A 252 2.35 -16.90 28.72
N ALA A 253 1.10 -17.35 28.59
CA ALA A 253 0.36 -18.04 29.65
C ALA A 253 0.99 -19.40 30.01
N GLY A 254 1.66 -20.06 29.06
CA GLY A 254 2.44 -21.27 29.32
C GLY A 254 3.70 -21.06 30.18
N GLY A 255 4.04 -19.80 30.50
CA GLY A 255 5.10 -19.43 31.42
C GLY A 255 6.50 -19.80 30.96
N THR A 256 7.45 -19.77 31.89
CA THR A 256 8.88 -19.98 31.64
C THR A 256 9.19 -21.40 31.16
N GLY A 257 8.40 -22.41 31.58
CA GLY A 257 8.56 -23.79 31.14
C GLY A 257 8.32 -23.96 29.64
N LEU A 258 7.22 -23.39 29.11
CA LEU A 258 6.95 -23.39 27.68
C LEU A 258 7.98 -22.56 26.92
N ALA A 259 8.37 -21.39 27.44
CA ALA A 259 9.41 -20.56 26.83
C ALA A 259 10.75 -21.33 26.70
N HIS A 260 11.15 -22.07 27.74
CA HIS A 260 12.35 -22.89 27.71
C HIS A 260 12.24 -24.05 26.73
N TYR A 261 11.08 -24.72 26.66
CA TYR A 261 10.83 -25.77 25.68
C TYR A 261 10.93 -25.24 24.24
N LEU A 262 10.26 -24.12 23.95
CA LEU A 262 10.27 -23.51 22.63
C LEU A 262 11.67 -23.08 22.19
N MET A 263 12.47 -22.53 23.11
CA MET A 263 13.86 -22.14 22.84
C MET A 263 14.82 -23.32 22.68
N ASN A 264 14.42 -24.55 23.01
CA ASN A 264 15.24 -25.75 22.88
C ASN A 264 14.62 -26.79 21.93
N LEU A 265 13.59 -26.42 21.17
CA LEU A 265 12.95 -27.28 20.16
C LEU A 265 13.94 -27.81 19.11
N VAL A 266 14.92 -26.97 18.75
CA VAL A 266 15.98 -27.31 17.80
C VAL A 266 17.32 -27.08 18.49
N PRO A 267 18.27 -28.05 18.43
CA PRO A 267 19.62 -27.84 18.92
C PRO A 267 20.29 -26.68 18.16
N GLY A 268 20.84 -25.71 18.89
CA GLY A 268 21.45 -24.53 18.26
C GLY A 268 21.82 -23.44 19.26
N ALA A 269 22.46 -22.39 18.74
CA ALA A 269 22.76 -21.18 19.49
C ALA A 269 21.47 -20.39 19.80
N ILE A 270 21.52 -19.56 20.86
CA ILE A 270 20.35 -18.82 21.38
C ILE A 270 19.73 -17.93 20.31
N ASP A 271 20.55 -17.27 19.50
CA ASP A 271 20.12 -16.40 18.40
C ASP A 271 19.42 -17.19 17.28
N ARG A 272 19.96 -18.35 16.90
CA ARG A 272 19.33 -19.27 15.94
C ARG A 272 17.97 -19.76 16.45
N ASN A 273 17.89 -20.09 17.73
CA ASN A 273 16.66 -20.59 18.34
C ASN A 273 15.58 -19.49 18.43
N ALA A 274 15.96 -18.23 18.66
CA ALA A 274 15.04 -17.11 18.61
C ALA A 274 14.52 -16.81 17.18
N ALA A 275 15.35 -16.96 16.15
CA ALA A 275 14.89 -16.86 14.76
C ALA A 275 13.98 -18.04 14.36
N ASN A 276 14.29 -19.25 14.83
CA ASN A 276 13.42 -20.42 14.68
C ASN A 276 12.07 -20.20 15.35
N LEU A 277 12.06 -19.66 16.59
CA LEU A 277 10.83 -19.28 17.29
C LEU A 277 9.99 -18.31 16.46
N ASN A 278 10.60 -17.25 15.91
CA ASN A 278 9.90 -16.30 15.04
C ASN A 278 9.26 -16.98 13.81
N THR A 279 9.98 -17.93 13.22
CA THR A 279 9.52 -18.71 12.07
C THR A 279 8.36 -19.62 12.47
N PHE A 280 8.53 -20.43 13.51
CA PHE A 280 7.51 -21.36 14.00
C PHE A 280 6.25 -20.64 14.46
N PHE A 281 6.39 -19.48 15.12
CA PHE A 281 5.26 -18.64 15.52
C PHE A 281 4.41 -18.21 14.31
N ASN A 282 5.04 -17.66 13.27
CA ASN A 282 4.31 -17.22 12.07
C ASN A 282 3.75 -18.40 11.25
N VAL A 283 4.48 -19.53 11.19
CA VAL A 283 4.00 -20.76 10.55
C VAL A 283 2.79 -21.34 11.30
N ALA A 284 2.82 -21.40 12.62
CA ALA A 284 1.71 -21.90 13.43
C ALA A 284 0.46 -21.04 13.25
N ILE A 285 0.60 -19.71 13.27
CA ILE A 285 -0.52 -18.79 12.98
C ILE A 285 -1.06 -19.04 11.57
N GLY A 286 -0.17 -19.12 10.57
CA GLY A 286 -0.54 -19.39 9.19
C GLY A 286 -1.35 -20.69 9.04
N LEU A 287 -0.84 -21.81 9.56
CA LEU A 287 -1.48 -23.12 9.47
C LEU A 287 -2.81 -23.19 10.22
N CYS A 288 -2.92 -22.54 11.38
CA CYS A 288 -4.17 -22.50 12.15
C CYS A 288 -5.22 -21.59 11.51
N ALA A 289 -4.81 -20.45 10.94
CA ALA A 289 -5.73 -19.47 10.35
C ALA A 289 -6.17 -19.83 8.93
N LEU A 290 -5.35 -20.55 8.16
CA LEU A 290 -5.63 -20.93 6.77
C LEU A 290 -6.96 -21.70 6.58
N PRO A 291 -7.28 -22.76 7.36
CA PRO A 291 -8.57 -23.44 7.23
C PRO A 291 -9.76 -22.58 7.71
N LEU A 292 -9.49 -21.57 8.54
CA LEU A 292 -10.49 -20.68 9.15
C LEU A 292 -10.67 -19.36 8.38
N LEU A 293 -10.01 -19.17 7.23
CA LEU A 293 -10.03 -17.90 6.49
C LEU A 293 -11.44 -17.36 6.23
N SER A 294 -12.38 -18.23 5.82
CA SER A 294 -13.75 -17.82 5.53
C SER A 294 -14.56 -17.45 6.77
N VAL A 295 -14.21 -18.02 7.93
CA VAL A 295 -14.84 -17.71 9.23
C VAL A 295 -14.29 -16.39 9.74
N ILE A 296 -12.96 -16.24 9.69
CA ILE A 296 -12.27 -15.01 10.08
C ILE A 296 -12.76 -13.84 9.22
N SER A 297 -12.84 -14.00 7.90
CA SER A 297 -13.31 -12.94 7.00
C SER A 297 -14.75 -12.52 7.30
N ARG A 298 -15.65 -13.47 7.60
CA ARG A 298 -17.04 -13.18 7.98
C ARG A 298 -17.14 -12.50 9.34
N ALA A 299 -16.38 -12.96 10.32
CA ALA A 299 -16.32 -12.33 11.65
C ALA A 299 -15.83 -10.87 11.56
N LEU A 300 -14.84 -10.60 10.70
CA LEU A 300 -14.34 -9.25 10.47
C LEU A 300 -15.34 -8.37 9.71
N ALA A 301 -16.08 -8.94 8.76
CA ALA A 301 -17.16 -8.22 8.08
C ALA A 301 -18.33 -7.88 9.01
N TYR A 302 -18.55 -8.69 10.05
CA TYR A 302 -19.52 -8.38 11.10
C TYR A 302 -19.00 -7.32 12.09
N LEU A 303 -17.72 -7.40 12.48
CA LEU A 303 -17.11 -6.46 13.43
C LEU A 303 -16.92 -5.06 12.84
N ILE A 304 -16.60 -4.99 11.54
CA ILE A 304 -16.52 -3.76 10.77
C ILE A 304 -17.47 -3.94 9.58
N PRO A 305 -18.73 -3.46 9.66
CA PRO A 305 -19.73 -3.59 8.59
C PRO A 305 -19.31 -2.86 7.31
N ASP A 306 -19.81 -3.33 6.16
CA ASP A 306 -19.67 -2.58 4.90
C ASP A 306 -20.40 -1.23 5.02
N GLN A 307 -19.79 -0.17 4.50
CA GLN A 307 -20.44 1.14 4.41
C GLN A 307 -21.50 1.09 3.30
N THR A 308 -22.69 1.64 3.55
CA THR A 308 -23.74 1.68 2.52
C THR A 308 -23.39 2.71 1.45
N LEU A 309 -23.95 2.59 0.24
CA LEU A 309 -23.73 3.56 -0.84
C LEU A 309 -24.20 4.99 -0.47
N GLU A 310 -25.11 5.12 0.50
CA GLU A 310 -25.57 6.40 1.06
C GLU A 310 -24.60 6.98 2.11
N ASP A 311 -23.70 6.17 2.67
CA ASP A 311 -22.61 6.60 3.57
C ASP A 311 -21.34 7.04 2.81
N GLN A 312 -21.37 7.10 1.47
CA GLN A 312 -20.24 7.50 0.62
C GLN A 312 -20.10 9.03 0.40
N ASP A 313 -20.54 9.82 1.38
CA ASP A 313 -20.14 11.21 1.63
C ASP A 313 -19.40 11.21 2.98
N GLU A 314 -18.20 11.74 3.24
CA GLU A 314 -17.43 12.87 2.71
C GLU A 314 -16.02 12.82 3.37
N GLY A 315 -14.95 12.35 2.69
CA GLY A 315 -13.57 12.76 3.07
C GLY A 315 -12.52 11.72 3.45
N SER A 316 -12.61 10.43 3.08
CA SER A 316 -11.40 9.58 3.18
C SER A 316 -10.55 9.70 1.91
N VAL A 317 -9.52 10.53 2.02
CA VAL A 317 -8.40 10.66 1.09
C VAL A 317 -7.90 9.28 0.66
N PHE A 318 -8.02 8.96 -0.62
CA PHE A 318 -7.46 7.75 -1.21
C PHE A 318 -5.99 7.92 -1.58
N LEU A 319 -5.35 9.06 -1.28
CA LEU A 319 -3.93 9.34 -1.49
C LEU A 319 -3.18 9.20 -0.16
N ASP A 320 -2.54 8.06 0.07
CA ASP A 320 -1.87 7.78 1.35
C ASP A 320 -0.44 8.36 1.34
N PRO A 321 -0.10 9.35 2.19
CA PRO A 321 1.25 9.91 2.26
C PRO A 321 2.34 8.86 2.53
N LEU A 322 2.01 7.74 3.15
CA LEU A 322 2.96 6.66 3.40
C LEU A 322 3.35 5.92 2.10
N LEU A 323 2.51 5.96 1.06
CA LEU A 323 2.79 5.38 -0.25
C LEU A 323 3.85 6.16 -1.03
N LEU A 324 4.16 7.40 -0.65
CA LEU A 324 5.29 8.16 -1.22
C LEU A 324 6.64 7.45 -1.06
N GLN A 325 6.75 6.51 -0.11
CA GLN A 325 7.94 5.68 0.06
C GLN A 325 8.07 4.55 -0.97
N THR A 326 7.00 4.24 -1.71
CA THR A 326 6.93 3.20 -2.75
C THR A 326 6.36 3.79 -4.05
N PRO A 327 7.21 4.39 -4.92
CA PRO A 327 6.75 5.24 -6.01
C PRO A 327 5.77 4.58 -6.99
N SER A 328 5.99 3.32 -7.35
CA SER A 328 5.10 2.58 -8.26
C SER A 328 3.67 2.42 -7.69
N LEU A 329 3.56 2.19 -6.39
CA LEU A 329 2.26 2.10 -5.72
C LEU A 329 1.59 3.47 -5.60
N ALA A 330 2.36 4.52 -5.30
CA ALA A 330 1.87 5.89 -5.28
C ALA A 330 1.29 6.32 -6.64
N LEU A 331 1.98 6.04 -7.74
CA LEU A 331 1.49 6.35 -9.09
C LEU A 331 0.23 5.56 -9.46
N SER A 332 0.15 4.28 -9.07
CA SER A 332 -1.07 3.48 -9.28
C SER A 332 -2.27 4.02 -8.48
N GLN A 333 -2.01 4.65 -7.33
CA GLN A 333 -3.05 5.25 -6.50
C GLN A 333 -3.55 6.56 -7.11
N ALA A 334 -2.63 7.39 -7.60
CA ALA A 334 -2.98 8.58 -8.36
C ALA A 334 -3.83 8.26 -9.60
N ALA A 335 -3.45 7.24 -10.38
CA ALA A 335 -4.23 6.78 -11.54
C ALA A 335 -5.66 6.33 -11.19
N ARG A 336 -5.93 5.89 -9.95
CA ARG A 336 -7.29 5.55 -9.50
C ARG A 336 -8.10 6.79 -9.15
N GLU A 337 -7.49 7.79 -8.54
CA GLU A 337 -8.17 9.06 -8.27
C GLU A 337 -8.57 9.76 -9.57
N GLU A 338 -7.76 9.63 -10.64
CA GLU A 338 -8.15 10.05 -12.00
C GLU A 338 -9.42 9.34 -12.50
N LEU A 339 -9.55 8.03 -12.28
CA LEU A 339 -10.79 7.32 -12.63
C LEU A 339 -11.98 7.83 -11.82
N ARG A 340 -11.76 8.19 -10.55
CA ARG A 340 -12.82 8.77 -9.72
C ARG A 340 -13.27 10.10 -10.28
N ILE A 341 -12.35 10.97 -10.73
CA ILE A 341 -12.70 12.21 -11.43
C ILE A 341 -13.52 11.91 -12.69
N LEU A 342 -13.12 10.92 -13.51
CA LEU A 342 -13.88 10.50 -14.70
C LEU A 342 -15.32 10.08 -14.36
N ASP A 343 -15.54 9.36 -13.28
CA ASP A 343 -16.89 8.93 -12.87
C ASP A 343 -17.75 10.11 -12.40
N HIS A 344 -17.16 11.08 -11.70
CA HIS A 344 -17.84 12.34 -11.39
C HIS A 344 -18.19 13.13 -12.66
N LEU A 345 -17.30 13.18 -13.65
CA LEU A 345 -17.57 13.81 -14.96
C LEU A 345 -18.73 13.15 -15.71
N LYS A 346 -18.77 11.81 -15.74
CA LYS A 346 -19.91 11.05 -16.33
C LYS A 346 -21.21 11.38 -15.60
N LEU A 347 -21.18 11.45 -14.27
CA LEU A 347 -22.34 11.81 -13.47
C LEU A 347 -22.79 13.25 -13.73
N MET A 348 -21.86 14.21 -13.87
CA MET A 348 -22.17 15.58 -14.26
C MET A 348 -22.88 15.62 -15.62
N LEU A 349 -22.35 14.94 -16.64
CA LEU A 349 -22.98 14.87 -17.97
C LEU A 349 -24.39 14.26 -17.91
N LYS A 350 -24.55 13.13 -17.21
CA LYS A 350 -25.86 12.48 -17.02
C LYS A 350 -26.85 13.40 -16.30
N THR A 351 -26.38 14.15 -15.31
CA THR A 351 -27.19 15.07 -14.51
C THR A 351 -27.64 16.27 -15.33
N VAL A 352 -26.75 16.86 -16.14
CA VAL A 352 -27.10 17.93 -17.10
C VAL A 352 -28.17 17.47 -18.07
N TRP A 353 -28.06 16.24 -18.58
CA TRP A 353 -28.99 15.70 -19.57
C TRP A 353 -30.34 15.28 -18.99
N GLY A 354 -30.35 14.71 -17.79
CA GLY A 354 -31.57 14.23 -17.14
C GLY A 354 -32.45 15.34 -16.55
N ALA A 355 -32.02 16.61 -16.62
CA ALA A 355 -32.72 17.74 -16.04
C ALA A 355 -34.08 17.97 -16.73
N ARG A 356 -35.16 18.00 -15.93
CA ARG A 356 -36.52 18.27 -16.42
C ARG A 356 -36.93 19.72 -16.17
N ALA A 357 -38.02 20.14 -16.83
CA ALA A 357 -38.65 21.43 -16.58
C ALA A 357 -38.87 21.67 -15.07
N ASN A 358 -38.53 22.87 -14.59
CA ASN A 358 -38.56 23.30 -13.18
C ASN A 358 -37.49 22.71 -12.23
N GLN A 359 -36.52 21.90 -12.71
CA GLN A 359 -35.42 21.37 -11.87
C GLN A 359 -34.11 22.17 -11.96
N GLY A 360 -34.09 23.31 -12.67
CA GLY A 360 -32.83 24.03 -12.97
C GLY A 360 -32.01 24.46 -11.75
N ARG A 361 -32.65 24.77 -10.61
CA ARG A 361 -31.92 25.16 -9.37
C ARG A 361 -31.26 23.98 -8.66
N GLU A 362 -31.94 22.84 -8.65
CA GLU A 362 -31.43 21.58 -8.10
C GLU A 362 -30.31 21.02 -8.98
N LEU A 363 -30.45 21.14 -10.31
CA LEU A 363 -29.41 20.83 -11.28
C LEU A 363 -28.11 21.59 -10.99
N THR A 364 -28.18 22.93 -10.93
CA THR A 364 -26.98 23.75 -10.73
C THR A 364 -26.30 23.44 -9.41
N ALA A 365 -27.07 23.22 -8.33
CA ALA A 365 -26.51 22.85 -7.03
C ALA A 365 -25.80 21.49 -7.07
N LYS A 366 -26.39 20.47 -7.72
CA LYS A 366 -25.76 19.16 -7.89
C LYS A 366 -24.48 19.22 -8.72
N ILE A 367 -24.48 19.98 -9.81
CA ILE A 367 -23.30 20.17 -10.66
C ILE A 367 -22.21 20.94 -9.93
N GLU A 368 -22.56 21.95 -9.14
CA GLU A 368 -21.60 22.71 -8.32
C GLU A 368 -20.88 21.80 -7.33
N ASN A 369 -21.64 20.97 -6.59
CA ASN A 369 -21.06 20.03 -5.63
C ASN A 369 -20.10 19.02 -6.29
N LEU A 370 -20.49 18.45 -7.44
CA LEU A 370 -19.62 17.54 -8.19
C LEU A 370 -18.36 18.23 -8.72
N TYR A 371 -18.49 19.47 -9.18
CA TYR A 371 -17.36 20.27 -9.65
C TYR A 371 -16.36 20.58 -8.53
N GLU A 372 -16.84 21.05 -7.37
CA GLU A 372 -16.00 21.30 -6.20
C GLU A 372 -15.25 20.03 -5.76
N ARG A 373 -15.93 18.87 -5.83
CA ARG A 373 -15.31 17.56 -5.57
C ARG A 373 -14.15 17.28 -6.52
N ILE A 374 -14.35 17.46 -7.82
CA ILE A 374 -13.31 17.23 -8.84
C ILE A 374 -12.11 18.13 -8.60
N VAL A 375 -12.33 19.42 -8.31
CA VAL A 375 -11.26 20.39 -8.04
C VAL A 375 -10.47 19.99 -6.78
N SER A 376 -11.15 19.61 -5.70
CA SER A 376 -10.49 19.12 -4.48
C SER A 376 -9.58 17.92 -4.76
N ILE A 377 -10.08 16.93 -5.48
CA ILE A 377 -9.32 15.71 -5.82
C ILE A 377 -8.11 16.08 -6.70
N GLN A 378 -8.28 17.00 -7.64
CA GLN A 378 -7.20 17.45 -8.53
C GLN A 378 -6.09 18.18 -7.76
N GLU A 379 -6.45 19.03 -6.78
CA GLU A 379 -5.48 19.69 -5.91
C GLU A 379 -4.71 18.68 -5.05
N GLU A 380 -5.43 17.76 -4.40
CA GLU A 380 -4.81 16.68 -3.61
C GLU A 380 -3.88 15.80 -4.46
N LEU A 381 -4.29 15.44 -5.68
CA LEU A 381 -3.49 14.68 -6.64
C LEU A 381 -2.21 15.41 -7.01
N LYS A 382 -2.30 16.70 -7.30
CA LYS A 382 -1.15 17.52 -7.67
C LYS A 382 -0.15 17.64 -6.53
N GLU A 383 -0.62 17.88 -5.31
CA GLU A 383 0.23 17.89 -4.12
C GLU A 383 0.87 16.53 -3.88
N TYR A 384 0.09 15.46 -3.99
CA TYR A 384 0.55 14.09 -3.77
C TYR A 384 1.63 13.66 -4.78
N LEU A 385 1.38 13.84 -6.08
CA LEU A 385 2.33 13.51 -7.13
C LEU A 385 3.59 14.39 -7.04
N GLY A 386 3.44 15.65 -6.62
CA GLY A 386 4.57 16.56 -6.39
C GLY A 386 5.49 16.16 -5.24
N GLN A 387 4.98 15.40 -4.25
CA GLN A 387 5.78 14.89 -3.12
C GLN A 387 6.58 13.63 -3.46
N ILE A 388 6.32 12.98 -4.60
CA ILE A 388 7.08 11.81 -5.05
C ILE A 388 8.45 12.28 -5.53
N GLY A 389 9.49 12.06 -4.73
CA GLY A 389 10.86 12.45 -5.09
C GLY A 389 11.44 11.66 -6.27
N ASP A 390 12.07 12.38 -7.21
CA ASP A 390 12.69 11.82 -8.42
C ASP A 390 13.77 10.75 -8.15
N GLU A 391 14.41 10.81 -6.98
CA GLU A 391 15.52 9.92 -6.59
C GLU A 391 15.14 8.42 -6.55
N ASN A 392 13.85 8.09 -6.52
CA ASN A 392 13.35 6.71 -6.40
C ASN A 392 12.56 6.22 -7.62
N LEU A 393 12.34 7.05 -8.65
CA LEU A 393 11.55 6.71 -9.83
C LEU A 393 12.43 6.16 -10.97
N SER A 394 11.90 5.23 -11.77
CA SER A 394 12.48 4.96 -13.10
C SER A 394 12.11 6.07 -14.09
N GLN A 395 12.79 6.16 -15.24
CA GLN A 395 12.43 7.16 -16.26
C GLN A 395 10.97 6.99 -16.74
N GLU A 396 10.53 5.74 -16.89
CA GLU A 396 9.16 5.39 -17.25
C GLU A 396 8.15 5.85 -16.20
N ASP A 397 8.47 5.69 -14.91
CA ASP A 397 7.61 6.18 -13.83
C ASP A 397 7.55 7.72 -13.76
N ILE A 398 8.65 8.41 -14.09
CA ILE A 398 8.69 9.88 -14.18
C ILE A 398 7.76 10.35 -15.31
N ASP A 399 7.87 9.74 -16.49
CA ASP A 399 7.03 10.07 -17.64
C ASP A 399 5.55 9.78 -17.35
N TRP A 400 5.26 8.68 -16.64
CA TRP A 400 3.91 8.34 -16.19
C TRP A 400 3.36 9.33 -15.18
N ARG A 401 4.17 9.78 -14.20
CA ARG A 401 3.77 10.83 -13.25
C ARG A 401 3.33 12.11 -13.95
N PHE A 402 4.11 12.57 -14.92
CA PHE A 402 3.77 13.77 -15.70
C PHE A 402 2.51 13.54 -16.54
N SER A 403 2.37 12.36 -17.15
CA SER A 403 1.16 12.00 -17.88
C SER A 403 -0.10 12.04 -17.00
N LEU A 404 0.00 11.60 -15.73
CA LEU A 404 -1.10 11.69 -14.77
C LEU A 404 -1.43 13.15 -14.41
N LEU A 405 -0.43 14.00 -14.17
CA LEU A 405 -0.64 15.43 -13.89
C LEU A 405 -1.34 16.15 -15.05
N ASP A 406 -0.89 15.88 -16.28
CA ASP A 406 -1.50 16.45 -17.49
C ASP A 406 -2.93 15.94 -17.66
N TYR A 407 -3.17 14.65 -17.40
CA TYR A 407 -4.50 14.05 -17.46
C TYR A 407 -5.47 14.67 -16.45
N ALA A 408 -5.05 14.85 -15.20
CA ALA A 408 -5.83 15.51 -14.14
C ALA A 408 -6.30 16.90 -14.58
N GLN A 409 -5.39 17.66 -15.19
CA GLN A 409 -5.66 19.00 -15.66
C GLN A 409 -6.68 19.01 -16.80
N GLU A 410 -6.57 18.10 -17.77
CA GLU A 410 -7.54 17.96 -18.85
C GLU A 410 -8.93 17.58 -18.32
N LEU A 411 -9.02 16.68 -17.33
CA LEU A 411 -10.31 16.33 -16.70
C LEU A 411 -10.95 17.53 -15.97
N ALA A 412 -10.15 18.34 -15.28
CA ALA A 412 -10.64 19.56 -14.62
C ALA A 412 -11.14 20.61 -15.63
N ILE A 413 -10.50 20.72 -16.80
CA ILE A 413 -10.99 21.57 -17.90
C ILE A 413 -12.35 21.07 -18.39
N ILE A 414 -12.53 19.75 -18.57
CA ILE A 414 -13.81 19.17 -18.96
C ILE A 414 -14.88 19.46 -17.90
N ALA A 415 -14.57 19.30 -16.61
CA ALA A 415 -15.50 19.62 -15.52
C ALA A 415 -15.96 21.09 -15.57
N THR A 416 -15.01 21.99 -15.84
CA THR A 416 -15.28 23.43 -15.99
C THR A 416 -16.22 23.71 -17.17
N LEU A 417 -16.00 23.07 -18.31
CA LEU A 417 -16.88 23.20 -19.48
C LEU A 417 -18.30 22.68 -19.18
N ILE A 418 -18.42 21.56 -18.46
CA ILE A 418 -19.73 21.01 -18.08
C ILE A 418 -20.45 21.97 -17.14
N LYS A 419 -19.77 22.47 -16.10
CA LYS A 419 -20.35 23.40 -15.14
C LYS A 419 -20.75 24.72 -15.79
N ARG A 420 -19.85 25.37 -16.52
CA ARG A 420 -20.04 26.75 -16.98
C ARG A 420 -20.90 26.85 -18.22
N ASP A 421 -20.75 25.91 -19.15
CA ASP A 421 -21.38 26.06 -20.47
C ASP A 421 -22.63 25.16 -20.57
N LEU A 422 -22.50 23.88 -20.22
CA LEU A 422 -23.57 22.89 -20.39
C LEU A 422 -24.66 22.99 -19.30
N ALA A 423 -24.29 23.09 -18.03
CA ALA A 423 -25.27 23.19 -16.95
C ALA A 423 -26.04 24.52 -16.99
N ASP A 424 -25.39 25.63 -17.34
CA ASP A 424 -26.05 26.92 -17.57
C ASP A 424 -27.03 26.85 -18.75
N ALA A 425 -26.64 26.22 -19.86
CA ALA A 425 -27.53 26.03 -21.01
C ALA A 425 -28.73 25.15 -20.63
N SER A 426 -28.51 24.02 -19.96
CA SER A 426 -29.57 23.12 -19.49
C SER A 426 -30.51 23.81 -18.49
N ALA A 427 -29.98 24.58 -17.55
CA ALA A 427 -30.79 25.35 -16.59
C ALA A 427 -31.64 26.44 -17.26
N ARG A 428 -31.16 27.05 -18.36
CA ARG A 428 -31.96 28.00 -19.17
C ARG A 428 -33.08 27.28 -19.91
N THR A 429 -32.80 26.14 -20.52
CA THR A 429 -33.81 25.32 -21.21
C THR A 429 -34.86 24.81 -20.22
N ALA A 430 -34.46 24.34 -19.04
CA ALA A 430 -35.38 23.87 -17.99
C ALA A 430 -36.30 24.96 -17.40
N ARG A 431 -35.97 26.24 -17.62
CA ARG A 431 -36.82 27.40 -17.28
C ARG A 431 -37.68 27.88 -18.45
N SER A 432 -37.38 27.44 -19.67
CA SER A 432 -38.18 27.73 -20.87
C SER A 432 -39.46 26.90 -20.86
N THR A 433 -40.57 27.47 -21.34
CA THR A 433 -41.82 26.74 -21.59
C THR A 433 -41.87 26.07 -22.96
N LYS A 434 -40.82 26.26 -23.77
CA LYS A 434 -40.67 25.65 -25.10
C LYS A 434 -39.77 24.44 -25.00
N ASP A 435 -40.32 23.27 -25.33
CA ASP A 435 -39.58 22.04 -25.45
C ASP A 435 -38.70 22.04 -26.71
N LEU A 436 -37.58 21.32 -26.65
CA LEU A 436 -36.78 21.01 -27.82
C LEU A 436 -37.63 20.18 -28.79
N ARG A 437 -37.46 20.42 -30.10
CA ARG A 437 -38.05 19.56 -31.11
C ARG A 437 -37.52 18.13 -30.95
N PRO A 438 -38.35 17.10 -31.18
CA PRO A 438 -37.92 15.71 -31.06
C PRO A 438 -36.68 15.39 -31.91
N GLU A 439 -36.53 15.98 -33.10
CA GLU A 439 -35.34 15.76 -33.93
C GLU A 439 -34.08 16.41 -33.33
N ASP A 440 -34.17 17.64 -32.82
CA ASP A 440 -33.04 18.32 -32.19
C ASP A 440 -32.64 17.63 -30.87
N ALA A 441 -33.62 17.15 -30.10
CA ALA A 441 -33.39 16.39 -28.88
C ALA A 441 -32.69 15.05 -29.19
N GLY A 442 -33.18 14.30 -30.18
CA GLY A 442 -32.57 13.02 -30.60
C GLY A 442 -31.15 13.17 -31.15
N GLU A 443 -30.86 14.24 -31.91
CA GLU A 443 -29.50 14.51 -32.39
C GLU A 443 -28.54 14.87 -31.24
N LEU A 444 -29.01 15.56 -30.21
CA LEU A 444 -28.23 15.84 -29.00
C LEU A 444 -28.03 14.58 -28.13
N GLU A 445 -29.04 13.70 -28.03
CA GLU A 445 -28.93 12.40 -27.33
C GLU A 445 -27.85 11.52 -27.96
N ASP A 446 -27.84 11.40 -29.29
CA ASP A 446 -26.81 10.62 -30.01
C ASP A 446 -25.41 11.22 -29.77
N PHE A 447 -25.28 12.55 -29.80
CA PHE A 447 -24.01 13.21 -29.52
C PHE A 447 -23.51 12.96 -28.09
N LEU A 448 -24.41 13.02 -27.10
CA LEU A 448 -24.09 12.76 -25.71
C LEU A 448 -23.72 11.28 -25.48
N ALA A 449 -24.45 10.36 -26.10
CA ALA A 449 -24.17 8.93 -26.02
C ALA A 449 -22.77 8.61 -26.56
N ARG A 450 -22.42 9.16 -27.72
CA ARG A 450 -21.06 9.04 -28.31
C ARG A 450 -19.99 9.64 -27.42
N THR A 451 -20.24 10.80 -26.82
CA THR A 451 -19.31 11.46 -25.90
C THR A 451 -19.10 10.63 -24.63
N SER A 452 -20.17 10.07 -24.08
CA SER A 452 -20.12 9.21 -22.90
C SER A 452 -19.34 7.92 -23.19
N GLN A 453 -19.58 7.30 -24.36
CA GLN A 453 -18.82 6.13 -24.80
C GLN A 453 -17.32 6.43 -24.96
N ARG A 454 -16.95 7.63 -25.42
CA ARG A 454 -15.54 8.04 -25.43
C ARG A 454 -14.96 8.17 -24.02
N MET A 455 -15.69 8.73 -23.06
CA MET A 455 -15.23 8.80 -21.67
C MET A 455 -15.00 7.40 -21.07
N GLU A 456 -15.83 6.42 -21.42
CA GLU A 456 -15.59 5.01 -21.06
C GLU A 456 -14.31 4.46 -21.68
N LYS A 457 -14.07 4.70 -22.97
CA LYS A 457 -12.81 4.30 -23.63
C LYS A 457 -11.58 4.95 -23.00
N ALA A 458 -11.69 6.22 -22.59
CA ALA A 458 -10.63 6.92 -21.87
C ALA A 458 -10.33 6.27 -20.51
N THR A 459 -11.36 5.80 -19.80
CA THR A 459 -11.22 5.02 -18.56
C THR A 459 -10.40 3.75 -18.80
N VAL A 460 -10.73 2.99 -19.86
CA VAL A 460 -10.03 1.74 -20.21
C VAL A 460 -8.59 2.03 -20.61
N LEU A 461 -8.36 3.06 -21.42
CA LEU A 461 -7.01 3.46 -21.87
C LEU A 461 -6.08 3.83 -20.73
N LEU A 462 -6.58 4.54 -19.71
CA LEU A 462 -5.78 4.89 -18.54
C LEU A 462 -5.30 3.62 -17.79
N MET A 463 -6.14 2.58 -17.77
CA MET A 463 -5.87 1.33 -17.06
C MET A 463 -4.99 0.36 -17.84
N THR A 464 -5.16 0.27 -19.16
CA THR A 464 -4.46 -0.74 -19.98
C THR A 464 -3.18 -0.21 -20.64
N GLN A 465 -3.08 1.11 -20.82
CA GLN A 465 -1.99 1.76 -21.57
C GLN A 465 -1.77 1.17 -22.98
N ASP A 466 -2.82 0.58 -23.58
CA ASP A 466 -2.73 -0.09 -24.88
C ASP A 466 -2.62 0.93 -26.02
N VAL A 467 -1.45 0.98 -26.66
CA VAL A 467 -1.14 1.86 -27.79
C VAL A 467 -2.09 1.66 -28.99
N ARG A 468 -2.57 0.43 -29.23
CA ARG A 468 -3.51 0.17 -30.33
C ARG A 468 -4.85 0.82 -30.05
N MET A 469 -5.37 0.66 -28.83
CA MET A 469 -6.59 1.34 -28.40
C MET A 469 -6.42 2.86 -28.45
N ALA A 470 -5.25 3.39 -28.09
CA ALA A 470 -4.98 4.83 -28.11
C ALA A 470 -5.06 5.40 -29.53
N ASN A 471 -4.49 4.69 -30.51
CA ASN A 471 -4.58 5.07 -31.91
C ASN A 471 -6.03 5.06 -32.42
N THR A 472 -6.81 4.03 -32.08
CA THR A 472 -8.24 3.99 -32.41
C THR A 472 -9.01 5.15 -31.78
N PHE A 473 -8.75 5.45 -30.50
CA PHE A 473 -9.38 6.56 -29.80
C PHE A 473 -9.09 7.91 -30.46
N ILE A 474 -7.86 8.14 -30.92
CA ILE A 474 -7.47 9.35 -31.66
C ILE A 474 -8.23 9.41 -32.99
N GLN A 475 -8.29 8.32 -33.77
CA GLN A 475 -8.98 8.29 -35.06
C GLN A 475 -10.49 8.57 -34.94
N GLU A 476 -11.14 8.03 -33.91
CA GLU A 476 -12.57 8.27 -33.63
C GLU A 476 -12.89 9.75 -33.36
N LYS A 477 -11.89 10.59 -33.05
CA LYS A 477 -12.11 12.03 -32.81
C LYS A 477 -12.60 12.73 -34.08
N GLU A 478 -12.09 12.32 -35.24
CA GLU A 478 -12.50 12.91 -36.52
C GLU A 478 -13.96 12.56 -36.81
N GLN A 479 -14.36 11.31 -36.58
CA GLN A 479 -15.73 10.85 -36.79
C GLN A 479 -16.76 11.64 -35.96
N ILE A 480 -16.44 11.94 -34.70
CA ILE A 480 -17.31 12.75 -33.84
C ILE A 480 -17.31 14.22 -34.26
N SER A 481 -16.18 14.74 -34.74
CA SER A 481 -16.09 16.11 -35.26
C SER A 481 -16.92 16.29 -36.54
N GLU A 482 -16.88 15.32 -37.46
CA GLU A 482 -17.72 15.29 -38.66
C GLU A 482 -19.21 15.17 -38.33
N HIS A 483 -19.55 14.31 -37.37
CA HIS A 483 -20.91 14.15 -36.90
C HIS A 483 -21.45 15.47 -36.30
N TYR A 484 -20.67 16.13 -35.44
CA TYR A 484 -21.00 17.47 -34.91
C TYR A 484 -21.24 18.50 -36.02
N ARG A 485 -20.35 18.57 -37.02
CA ARG A 485 -20.50 19.51 -38.16
C ARG A 485 -21.79 19.23 -38.93
N THR A 486 -22.16 17.96 -39.09
CA THR A 486 -23.37 17.54 -39.79
C THR A 486 -24.64 17.93 -39.02
N VAL A 487 -24.70 17.60 -37.71
CA VAL A 487 -25.82 17.96 -36.84
C VAL A 487 -26.00 19.47 -36.78
N ARG A 488 -24.90 20.22 -36.58
CA ARG A 488 -24.92 21.68 -36.57
C ARG A 488 -25.42 22.27 -37.89
N ARG A 489 -24.99 21.74 -39.03
CA ARG A 489 -25.46 22.21 -40.35
C ARG A 489 -26.96 22.00 -40.50
N ARG A 490 -27.48 20.80 -40.19
CA ARG A 490 -28.92 20.50 -40.26
C ARG A 490 -29.72 21.43 -39.36
N HIS A 491 -29.26 21.67 -38.13
CA HIS A 491 -29.93 22.60 -37.22
C HIS A 491 -29.98 24.03 -37.79
N LEU A 492 -28.89 24.52 -38.38
CA LEU A 492 -28.85 25.83 -39.03
C LEU A 492 -29.77 25.90 -40.26
N GLU A 493 -29.82 24.84 -41.08
CA GLU A 493 -30.73 24.74 -42.23
C GLU A 493 -32.20 24.84 -41.79
N ARG A 494 -32.57 24.14 -40.72
CA ARG A 494 -33.93 24.21 -40.12
C ARG A 494 -34.26 25.62 -39.62
N LEU A 495 -33.32 26.28 -38.95
CA LEU A 495 -33.50 27.67 -38.51
C LEU A 495 -33.70 28.64 -39.67
N THR A 496 -32.96 28.46 -40.78
CA THR A 496 -33.13 29.27 -42.00
C THR A 496 -34.43 28.98 -42.73
N ALA A 497 -34.97 27.77 -42.62
CA ALA A 497 -36.27 27.37 -43.15
C ALA A 497 -37.47 27.88 -42.32
N GLY A 498 -37.22 28.55 -41.18
CA GLY A 498 -38.26 29.10 -40.31
C GLY A 498 -38.79 28.13 -39.26
N GLU A 499 -38.22 26.93 -39.14
CA GLU A 499 -38.59 25.92 -38.15
C GLU A 499 -37.94 26.23 -36.79
N LYS A 500 -38.45 27.26 -36.11
CA LYS A 500 -37.99 27.64 -34.76
C LYS A 500 -38.67 26.76 -33.69
N PRO A 501 -37.98 26.45 -32.57
CA PRO A 501 -38.59 25.80 -31.42
C PRO A 501 -39.66 26.69 -30.75
#